data_AF-J9YZ78-F1
#
_entry.id   AF-J9YZ78-F1
#
_cell.length_a   1.000
_cell.length_b   1.000
_cell.length_c   1.000
_cell.angle_alpha   90.00
_cell.angle_beta   90.00
_cell.angle_gamma   90.00
#
_symmetry.space_group_name_H-M   'P 1'
#
loop_
_entity.id
_entity.type
_entity.pdbx_description
1 polymer ?
#
loop_
_entity_poly.entity_id
_entity_poly.type
_entity_poly.pdbx_seq_one_letter_code
_entity_poly.pdbx_strand_id
1 'polypeptide(L)'
;MPDKAWKNRERLVARFFGGVRNALSGINSKVTHSDVVHDNLFIECKLRAKHSAVKLWDDTKVLADKEKKTPVIALCEKNRPGFWIMVHSDDFDEVSKELENKVNSDEIENNED
;
A
#
# COMPACT_ATOMS: atom_id res chain seq x y z
N MET A 1 -23.63 -15.39 12.61
CA MET A 1 -23.08 -15.75 11.28
C MET A 1 -21.61 -15.37 11.30
N PRO A 2 -20.67 -16.27 10.96
CA PRO A 2 -19.25 -15.91 10.92
C PRO A 2 -19.05 -14.77 9.92
N ASP A 3 -18.24 -13.78 10.27
CA ASP A 3 -17.93 -12.71 9.34
C ASP A 3 -17.24 -13.27 8.09
N LYS A 4 -17.72 -12.88 6.91
CA LYS A 4 -17.11 -13.31 5.64
C LYS A 4 -15.66 -12.82 5.59
N ALA A 5 -14.74 -13.67 5.14
CA ALA A 5 -13.30 -13.36 5.11
C ALA A 5 -12.96 -12.01 4.45
N TRP A 6 -13.66 -11.64 3.37
CA TRP A 6 -13.47 -10.36 2.70
C TRP A 6 -13.84 -9.15 3.57
N LYS A 7 -14.89 -9.24 4.40
CA LYS A 7 -15.26 -8.17 5.35
C LYS A 7 -14.19 -7.99 6.42
N ASN A 8 -13.65 -9.09 6.93
CA ASN A 8 -12.54 -9.03 7.89
C ASN A 8 -11.31 -8.38 7.28
N ARG A 9 -10.99 -8.70 6.02
CA ARG A 9 -9.88 -8.06 5.30
C ARG A 9 -10.10 -6.55 5.15
N GLU A 10 -11.28 -6.12 4.72
CA GLU A 10 -11.60 -4.68 4.61
C GLU A 10 -11.49 -3.96 5.95
N ARG A 11 -11.92 -4.58 7.07
CA ARG A 11 -11.75 -3.99 8.41
C ARG A 11 -10.29 -3.83 8.81
N LEU A 12 -9.45 -4.81 8.46
CA LEU A 12 -8.01 -4.72 8.73
C LEU A 12 -7.38 -3.57 7.92
N VAL A 13 -7.71 -3.47 6.62
CA VAL A 13 -7.26 -2.38 5.76
C VAL A 13 -7.74 -1.02 6.28
N ALA A 14 -9.01 -0.91 6.67
CA ALA A 14 -9.55 0.32 7.24
C ALA A 14 -8.79 0.76 8.50
N ARG A 15 -8.51 -0.17 9.42
CA ARG A 15 -7.72 0.11 10.63
C ARG A 15 -6.31 0.58 10.31
N PHE A 16 -5.64 -0.06 9.35
CA PHE A 16 -4.29 0.31 8.94
C PHE A 16 -4.22 1.77 8.45
N PHE A 17 -5.18 2.18 7.61
CA PHE A 17 -5.24 3.55 7.09
C PHE A 17 -6.02 4.53 7.99
N GLY A 18 -6.40 4.15 9.21
CA GLY A 18 -7.15 5.04 10.12
C GLY A 18 -8.57 5.40 9.65
N GLY A 19 -9.14 4.65 8.72
CA GLY A 19 -10.48 4.86 8.17
C GLY A 19 -11.55 3.92 8.75
N VAL A 20 -12.76 4.02 8.19
CA VAL A 20 -13.89 3.14 8.54
C VAL A 20 -14.35 2.36 7.32
N ARG A 21 -14.60 1.06 7.48
CA ARG A 21 -15.11 0.22 6.39
C ARG A 21 -16.44 0.76 5.87
N ASN A 22 -16.55 1.00 4.57
CA ASN A 22 -17.78 1.43 3.95
C ASN A 22 -18.79 0.27 3.92
N ALA A 23 -19.93 0.45 4.57
CA ALA A 23 -21.00 -0.54 4.54
C ALA A 23 -21.69 -0.49 3.17
N LEU A 24 -21.92 -1.65 2.56
CA LEU A 24 -22.46 -1.75 1.19
C LEU A 24 -21.54 -1.08 0.13
N SER A 25 -20.21 -1.17 0.31
CA SER A 25 -19.24 -0.67 -0.66
C SER A 25 -19.53 -1.22 -2.07
N GLY A 26 -19.43 -0.35 -3.09
CA GLY A 26 -19.94 -0.55 -4.45
C GLY A 26 -20.99 0.50 -4.87
N ILE A 27 -21.91 0.14 -5.76
CA ILE A 27 -22.93 1.04 -6.36
C ILE A 27 -23.91 1.64 -5.33
N ASN A 28 -24.10 0.99 -4.18
CA ASN A 28 -25.16 1.36 -3.22
C ASN A 28 -24.68 2.20 -2.02
N SER A 29 -23.39 2.48 -1.88
CA SER A 29 -22.95 3.43 -0.85
C SER A 29 -23.26 4.87 -1.30
N LYS A 30 -24.01 5.60 -0.48
CA LYS A 30 -24.33 7.03 -0.71
C LYS A 30 -23.22 7.99 -0.26
N VAL A 31 -22.12 7.46 0.28
CA VAL A 31 -21.03 8.26 0.88
C VAL A 31 -19.81 8.29 -0.03
N THR A 32 -19.31 7.12 -0.43
CA THR A 32 -18.14 6.98 -1.33
C THR A 32 -18.20 5.65 -2.06
N HIS A 33 -17.54 5.55 -3.21
CA HIS A 33 -17.37 4.29 -3.93
C HIS A 33 -16.18 3.46 -3.43
N SER A 34 -15.31 4.01 -2.58
CA SER A 34 -14.20 3.27 -1.97
C SER A 34 -14.67 2.25 -0.93
N ASP A 35 -13.84 1.23 -0.68
CA ASP A 35 -14.11 0.21 0.34
C ASP A 35 -13.89 0.73 1.77
N VAL A 36 -13.08 1.78 1.93
CA VAL A 36 -12.84 2.48 3.18
C VAL A 36 -13.21 3.96 3.03
N VAL A 37 -13.97 4.47 3.99
CA VAL A 37 -14.23 5.89 4.18
C VAL A 37 -13.03 6.51 4.89
N HIS A 38 -12.37 7.45 4.22
CA HIS A 38 -11.21 8.19 4.72
C HIS A 38 -11.21 9.59 4.08
N ASP A 39 -10.75 10.61 4.81
CA ASP A 39 -10.88 12.00 4.37
C ASP A 39 -10.04 12.32 3.13
N ASN A 40 -8.84 11.72 3.06
CA ASN A 40 -7.84 12.04 2.03
C ASN A 40 -7.51 10.90 1.06
N LEU A 41 -7.98 9.67 1.33
CA LEU A 41 -7.54 8.47 0.61
C LEU A 41 -8.72 7.74 -0.02
N PHE A 42 -8.60 7.43 -1.30
CA PHE A 42 -9.52 6.53 -2.00
C PHE A 42 -8.97 5.10 -1.94
N ILE A 43 -9.51 4.28 -1.04
CA ILE A 43 -8.95 2.94 -0.75
C ILE A 43 -9.87 1.86 -1.32
N GLU A 44 -9.34 1.10 -2.27
CA GLU A 44 -9.96 -0.10 -2.83
C GLU A 44 -9.26 -1.35 -2.26
N CYS A 45 -10.04 -2.30 -1.74
CA CYS A 45 -9.53 -3.52 -1.14
C CYS A 45 -9.92 -4.75 -1.97
N LYS A 46 -8.91 -5.48 -2.48
CA LYS A 46 -9.15 -6.73 -3.21
C LYS A 46 -8.62 -7.93 -2.42
N LEU A 47 -9.52 -8.82 -2.03
CA LEU A 47 -9.17 -10.17 -1.60
C LEU A 47 -9.36 -11.14 -2.78
N ARG A 48 -8.31 -11.87 -3.14
CA ARG A 48 -8.34 -12.97 -4.12
C ARG A 48 -7.56 -14.17 -3.57
N ALA A 49 -7.78 -15.33 -4.19
CA ALA A 49 -7.00 -16.52 -3.87
C ALA A 49 -5.51 -16.31 -4.21
N LYS A 50 -5.20 -15.60 -5.30
CA LYS A 50 -3.84 -15.25 -5.73
C LYS A 50 -3.83 -13.89 -6.44
N HIS A 51 -2.73 -13.15 -6.26
CA HIS A 51 -2.37 -11.98 -7.05
C HIS A 51 -0.98 -12.21 -7.65
N SER A 52 -0.80 -11.93 -8.95
CA SER A 52 0.52 -12.06 -9.60
C SER A 52 1.57 -11.14 -8.98
N ALA A 53 1.18 -9.91 -8.62
CA ALA A 53 2.05 -8.95 -7.94
C ALA A 53 2.51 -9.48 -6.58
N VAL A 54 1.63 -10.12 -5.79
CA VAL A 54 2.01 -10.73 -4.50
C VAL A 54 3.03 -11.85 -4.70
N LYS A 55 2.89 -12.67 -5.75
CA LYS A 55 3.92 -13.69 -6.06
C LYS A 55 5.29 -13.05 -6.36
N LEU A 56 5.32 -11.97 -7.14
CA LEU A 56 6.56 -11.23 -7.41
C LEU A 56 7.18 -10.68 -6.11
N TRP A 57 6.34 -10.24 -5.18
CA TRP A 57 6.77 -9.82 -3.84
C TRP A 57 7.40 -10.96 -3.07
N ASP A 58 6.76 -12.13 -3.00
CA ASP A 58 7.27 -13.29 -2.28
C ASP A 58 8.68 -13.67 -2.77
N ASP A 59 8.87 -13.72 -4.09
CA ASP A 59 10.15 -14.04 -4.72
C ASP A 59 11.22 -12.96 -4.44
N THR A 60 10.82 -11.68 -4.47
CA THR A 60 11.71 -10.54 -4.21
C THR A 60 12.14 -10.48 -2.74
N LYS A 61 11.21 -10.75 -1.80
CA LYS A 61 11.49 -10.74 -0.37
C LYS A 61 12.60 -11.71 0.00
N VAL A 62 12.61 -12.92 -0.58
CA VAL A 62 13.67 -13.91 -0.34
C VAL A 62 15.06 -13.36 -0.68
N LEU A 63 15.17 -12.51 -1.70
CA LEU A 63 16.43 -11.87 -2.08
C LEU A 63 16.77 -10.71 -1.15
N ALA A 64 15.80 -9.83 -0.87
CA ALA A 64 15.97 -8.69 0.02
C ALA A 64 16.38 -9.12 1.44
N ASP A 65 15.75 -10.16 1.98
CA ASP A 65 16.07 -10.71 3.30
C ASP A 65 17.53 -11.24 3.38
N LYS A 66 18.03 -11.86 2.29
CA LYS A 66 19.45 -12.31 2.21
C LYS A 66 20.42 -11.14 2.23
N GLU A 67 20.02 -10.03 1.63
CA GLU A 67 20.79 -8.79 1.60
C GLU A 67 20.55 -7.90 2.83
N LYS A 68 19.67 -8.31 3.76
CA LYS A 68 19.26 -7.53 4.93
C LYS A 68 18.68 -6.15 4.54
N LYS A 69 17.83 -6.13 3.52
CA LYS A 69 17.16 -4.92 3.02
C LYS A 69 15.65 -5.07 3.08
N THR A 70 14.95 -3.95 3.20
CA THR A 70 13.49 -3.87 3.11
C THR A 70 13.04 -4.09 1.66
N PRO A 71 12.12 -5.03 1.38
CA PRO A 71 11.70 -5.33 0.02
C PRO A 71 10.76 -4.26 -0.55
N VAL A 72 11.14 -3.69 -1.69
CA VAL A 72 10.31 -2.76 -2.47
C VAL A 72 10.29 -3.19 -3.93
N ILE A 73 9.10 -3.22 -4.53
CA ILE A 73 8.96 -3.47 -5.97
C ILE A 73 8.48 -2.21 -6.66
N ALA A 74 9.21 -1.81 -7.69
CA ALA A 74 8.76 -0.82 -8.66
C ALA A 74 8.22 -1.54 -9.91
N LEU A 75 6.91 -1.44 -10.14
CA LEU A 75 6.28 -1.94 -11.37
C LEU A 75 6.23 -0.82 -12.40
N CYS A 76 6.71 -1.10 -13.62
CA CYS A 76 6.72 -0.15 -14.73
C CYS A 76 5.98 -0.72 -15.93
N GLU A 77 5.23 0.13 -16.64
CA GLU A 77 4.58 -0.24 -17.90
C GLU A 77 5.21 0.53 -19.05
N LYS A 78 5.46 -0.15 -20.18
CA LYS A 78 6.01 0.49 -21.37
C LYS A 78 5.08 1.62 -21.83
N ASN A 79 5.66 2.78 -22.16
CA ASN A 79 4.96 3.99 -22.59
C ASN A 79 4.04 4.60 -21.52
N ARG A 80 4.25 4.29 -20.24
CA ARG A 80 3.54 4.92 -19.14
C ARG A 80 4.53 5.65 -18.24
N PRO A 81 4.33 6.95 -17.95
CA PRO A 81 5.21 7.69 -17.07
C PRO A 81 5.10 7.17 -15.63
N GLY A 82 6.22 7.21 -14.91
CA GLY A 82 6.31 6.79 -13.52
C GLY A 82 6.30 5.27 -13.33
N PHE A 83 6.01 4.85 -12.10
CA PHE A 83 5.95 3.46 -11.68
C PHE A 83 5.03 3.31 -10.46
N TRP A 84 4.56 2.09 -10.22
CA TRP A 84 3.85 1.76 -8.98
C TRP A 84 4.82 1.19 -7.96
N ILE A 85 4.70 1.67 -6.74
CA ILE A 85 5.41 1.14 -5.60
C ILE A 85 4.51 0.10 -4.94
N MET A 86 5.03 -1.12 -4.83
CA MET A 86 4.41 -2.16 -4.02
C MET A 86 5.34 -2.50 -2.85
N VAL A 87 4.75 -2.45 -1.67
CA VAL A 87 5.38 -2.75 -0.39
C VAL A 87 4.33 -3.48 0.46
N HIS A 88 4.77 -4.40 1.32
CA HIS A 88 3.87 -5.04 2.26
C HIS A 88 3.48 -4.04 3.36
N SER A 89 2.29 -4.16 3.95
CA SER A 89 1.83 -3.22 4.98
C SER A 89 2.76 -3.15 6.18
N ASP A 90 3.43 -4.26 6.49
CA ASP A 90 4.36 -4.35 7.63
C ASP A 90 5.67 -3.59 7.39
N ASP A 91 6.05 -3.41 6.12
CA ASP A 91 7.28 -2.71 5.70
C ASP A 91 7.00 -1.25 5.32
N PHE A 92 5.73 -0.84 5.22
CA PHE A 92 5.33 0.47 4.69
C PHE A 92 5.92 1.64 5.49
N ASP A 93 5.84 1.58 6.82
CA ASP A 93 6.34 2.64 7.71
C ASP A 93 7.86 2.81 7.61
N GLU A 94 8.61 1.71 7.50
CA GLU A 94 10.07 1.75 7.32
C GLU A 94 10.44 2.42 5.98
N VAL A 95 9.76 2.04 4.89
CA VAL A 95 9.99 2.64 3.58
C VAL A 95 9.64 4.12 3.57
N SER A 96 8.52 4.51 4.20
CA SER A 96 8.12 5.91 4.31
C SER A 96 9.18 6.76 5.02
N LYS A 97 9.70 6.27 6.16
CA LYS A 97 10.75 6.96 6.92
C LYS A 97 12.04 7.13 6.13
N GLU A 98 12.47 6.10 5.41
CA GLU A 98 13.69 6.17 4.59
C GLU A 98 13.57 7.24 3.50
N LEU A 99 12.39 7.38 2.88
CA LEU A 99 12.15 8.41 1.86
C LEU A 99 12.04 9.82 2.45
N GLU A 100 11.42 9.99 3.62
CA GLU A 100 11.38 11.27 4.32
C GLU A 100 12.79 11.75 4.71
N ASN A 101 13.62 10.84 5.24
CA ASN A 101 15.01 11.14 5.59
C ASN A 101 15.81 11.63 4.38
N LYS A 102 15.59 11.02 3.21
CA LYS A 102 16.24 11.42 1.96
C LYS A 102 15.83 12.81 1.50
N VAL A 103 14.54 13.16 1.59
CA VAL A 103 14.07 14.51 1.24
C VAL A 103 14.73 15.55 2.15
N ASN A 104 14.81 15.27 3.44
CA ASN A 104 15.46 16.18 4.39
C ASN A 104 16.96 16.35 4.12
N SER A 105 17.68 15.29 3.74
CA SER A 105 19.11 15.42 3.38
C SER A 105 19.31 16.25 2.11
N ASP A 106 18.47 16.04 1.09
CA ASP A 106 18.54 16.79 -0.16
C ASP A 106 18.21 18.29 0.07
N GLU A 107 17.27 18.61 0.96
CA GLU A 107 16.97 20.01 1.34
C GLU A 107 18.13 20.69 2.08
N ILE A 108 18.88 19.96 2.92
CA ILE A 108 20.04 20.52 3.63
C ILE A 108 21.16 20.82 2.62
N GLU A 109 21.49 19.88 1.73
CA GLU A 109 22.54 20.10 0.71
C GLU A 109 22.22 21.30 -0.20
N ASN A 110 20.95 21.50 -0.60
CA ASN A 110 20.56 22.61 -1.46
C ASN A 110 20.48 23.99 -0.75
N ASN A 111 20.59 24.04 0.58
CA ASN A 111 20.58 25.28 1.37
C ASN A 111 21.97 25.71 1.86
N GLU A 112 23.01 24.92 1.58
CA GLU A 112 24.41 25.22 1.93
C GLU A 112 25.23 25.82 0.76
N ASP A 113 24.60 26.00 -0.41
CA ASP A 113 25.11 26.73 -1.59
C ASP A 113 24.58 28.19 -1.67
#